data_AF-A0A662H6J5-F1
#
_entry.id   AF-A0A662H6J5-F1
#
_cell.length_a   1.000
_cell.length_b   1.000
_cell.length_c   1.000
_cell.angle_alpha   90.00
_cell.angle_beta   90.00
_cell.angle_gamma   90.00
#
_symmetry.space_group_name_H-M   'P 1'
#
loop_
_entity.id
_entity.type
_entity.pdbx_description
1 polymer ?
#
loop_
_entity_poly.entity_id
_entity_poly.type
_entity_poly.pdbx_seq_one_letter_code
_entity_poly.pdbx_strand_id
1 'polypeptide(L)'
;VEGIEEWCVKREKPDWYNAVPKGKVANVYLIIEAQSRLIIRHEQETTDVTEIPTPYGFSVPAILNTKLQAVVRRTLLTMLHEWYDRNREVVKKEGLWDEEHDYGCTMRPYMRREKGARPEEAFTGYCGKCPNCLIFGYAVQEGEGYNVKSRVEGDLYVATAPRDKAVVEVTFNAVDDITKTTQMPGMETGALFTFNMVEAGTLFVGKLALKDVTMAELLLTLAALARTARIGGRQTHFGRIKIHIPAILFSTQELGGGYELALKILGKHKDGAGFEETLGELAEYVKGFGDQGILVLDREMGDKLRGLTQQELDSIILQAWRDARIFKESLDGYVRRPKRGK
;
A
#
# COMPACT_ATOMS: atom_id res chain seq x y z
N VAL A 1 -3.19 20.74 -12.77
CA VAL A 1 -3.95 21.60 -11.84
C VAL A 1 -2.93 22.45 -11.11
N GLU A 2 -3.06 23.78 -11.19
CA GLU A 2 -2.16 24.71 -10.50
C GLU A 2 -2.34 24.60 -8.97
N GLY A 3 -1.30 24.93 -8.20
CA GLY A 3 -1.37 24.98 -6.73
C GLY A 3 -1.21 23.65 -5.98
N ILE A 4 -1.12 22.50 -6.65
CA ILE A 4 -0.88 21.20 -5.96
C ILE A 4 0.42 21.22 -5.15
N GLU A 5 1.47 21.86 -5.66
CA GLU A 5 2.77 21.93 -4.97
C GLU A 5 2.68 22.55 -3.57
N GLU A 6 1.71 23.44 -3.34
CA GLU A 6 1.47 24.05 -2.04
C GLU A 6 0.86 23.07 -1.03
N TRP A 7 0.29 21.96 -1.50
CA TRP A 7 -0.22 20.88 -0.67
C TRP A 7 0.81 19.78 -0.39
N CYS A 8 1.99 19.88 -0.99
CA CYS A 8 3.14 19.06 -0.63
C CYS A 8 4.07 19.81 0.34
N VAL A 9 4.84 19.06 1.11
CA VAL A 9 5.91 19.62 1.94
C VAL A 9 7.16 19.83 1.08
N LYS A 10 7.88 20.92 1.31
CA LYS A 10 9.18 21.19 0.67
C LYS A 10 10.30 20.85 1.64
N ARG A 11 11.31 20.12 1.17
CA ARG A 11 12.49 19.73 1.94
C ARG A 11 13.74 20.17 1.21
N GLU A 12 14.14 21.41 1.44
CA GLU A 12 15.30 22.01 0.78
C GLU A 12 16.59 21.74 1.55
N LYS A 13 16.52 21.74 2.88
CA LYS A 13 17.64 21.50 3.77
C LYS A 13 17.19 20.85 5.09
N PRO A 14 18.11 20.20 5.82
CA PRO A 14 17.82 19.66 7.14
C PRO A 14 17.36 20.75 8.10
N ASP A 15 16.19 20.58 8.70
CA ASP A 15 15.58 21.51 9.64
C ASP A 15 14.66 20.72 10.57
N TRP A 16 14.73 21.01 11.87
CA TRP A 16 13.86 20.40 12.88
C TRP A 16 12.36 20.61 12.54
N TYR A 17 12.01 21.68 11.82
CA TYR A 17 10.66 21.94 11.37
C TYR A 17 10.16 20.84 10.42
N ASN A 18 11.02 20.16 9.67
CA ASN A 18 10.60 19.04 8.81
C ASN A 18 10.06 17.85 9.61
N ALA A 19 10.44 17.70 10.89
CA ALA A 19 9.93 16.65 11.79
C ALA A 19 8.55 16.98 12.37
N VAL A 20 8.08 18.22 12.25
CA VAL A 20 6.80 18.67 12.79
C VAL A 20 5.71 18.54 11.74
N PRO A 21 4.57 17.88 12.04
CA PRO A 21 3.45 17.76 11.10
C PRO A 21 2.98 19.12 10.56
N LYS A 22 2.60 19.16 9.27
CA LYS A 22 2.10 20.38 8.60
C LYS A 22 0.60 20.33 8.36
N GLY A 23 -0.04 19.19 8.61
CA GLY A 23 -1.47 19.02 8.40
C GLY A 23 -1.83 19.07 6.92
N LYS A 24 -0.93 18.66 6.01
CA LYS A 24 -1.23 18.55 4.59
C LYS A 24 -1.57 17.11 4.25
N VAL A 25 -2.72 16.86 3.63
CA VAL A 25 -3.21 15.52 3.33
C VAL A 25 -3.59 15.40 1.87
N ALA A 26 -3.04 14.40 1.18
CA ALA A 26 -3.55 13.96 -0.11
C ALA A 26 -4.45 12.72 0.10
N ASN A 27 -5.76 12.90 -0.05
CA ASN A 27 -6.76 11.84 0.00
C ASN A 27 -6.86 11.19 -1.38
N VAL A 28 -6.29 10.00 -1.53
CA VAL A 28 -6.22 9.23 -2.77
C VAL A 28 -7.32 8.19 -2.76
N TYR A 29 -8.33 8.35 -3.62
CA TYR A 29 -9.44 7.41 -3.75
C TYR A 29 -9.12 6.35 -4.80
N LEU A 30 -9.42 5.10 -4.49
CA LEU A 30 -8.99 3.95 -5.26
C LEU A 30 -10.18 3.09 -5.68
N ILE A 31 -10.07 2.51 -6.88
CA ILE A 31 -10.83 1.32 -7.28
C ILE A 31 -9.81 0.20 -7.52
N ILE A 32 -9.97 -0.93 -6.86
CA ILE A 32 -9.13 -2.12 -7.03
C ILE A 32 -9.98 -3.16 -7.74
N GLU A 33 -9.55 -3.55 -8.93
CA GLU A 33 -10.21 -4.56 -9.76
C GLU A 33 -9.51 -5.90 -9.60
N ALA A 34 -10.25 -6.94 -9.22
CA ALA A 34 -9.77 -8.32 -9.22
C ALA A 34 -9.66 -8.83 -10.68
N GLN A 35 -8.45 -8.86 -11.24
CA GLN A 35 -8.24 -9.38 -12.60
C GLN A 35 -8.16 -10.91 -12.67
N SER A 36 -7.90 -11.54 -11.52
CA SER A 36 -8.07 -12.97 -11.33
C SER A 36 -8.71 -13.20 -9.97
N ARG A 37 -9.07 -14.45 -9.68
CA ARG A 37 -9.55 -14.81 -8.35
C ARG A 37 -8.55 -14.41 -7.26
N LEU A 38 -9.05 -13.95 -6.11
CA LEU A 38 -8.24 -13.49 -4.98
C LEU A 38 -8.49 -14.35 -3.74
N ILE A 39 -7.44 -14.59 -2.96
CA ILE A 39 -7.51 -15.18 -1.62
C ILE A 39 -7.11 -14.08 -0.63
N ILE A 40 -8.05 -13.63 0.19
CA ILE A 40 -7.89 -12.46 1.06
C ILE A 40 -8.19 -12.86 2.50
N ARG A 41 -7.25 -13.58 3.12
CA ARG A 41 -7.37 -14.13 4.48
C ARG A 41 -6.88 -13.18 5.55
N HIS A 42 -7.59 -12.97 6.65
CA HIS A 42 -6.97 -12.36 7.82
C HIS A 42 -5.93 -13.32 8.43
N GLU A 43 -4.74 -12.86 8.83
CA GLU A 43 -3.66 -13.73 9.34
C GLU A 43 -4.01 -14.46 10.65
N GLN A 44 -5.11 -14.08 11.28
CA GLN A 44 -5.63 -14.64 12.54
C GLN A 44 -6.99 -15.35 12.37
N GLU A 45 -7.60 -15.30 11.17
CA GLU A 45 -8.90 -15.95 10.93
C GLU A 45 -8.70 -17.28 10.18
N THR A 46 -9.60 -18.22 10.44
CA THR A 46 -9.69 -19.50 9.74
C THR A 46 -10.47 -19.39 8.42
N THR A 47 -11.06 -18.22 8.13
CA THR A 47 -11.86 -17.95 6.94
C THR A 47 -10.97 -17.55 5.74
N ASP A 48 -11.35 -17.98 4.55
CA ASP A 48 -10.55 -17.73 3.34
C ASP A 48 -10.64 -16.30 2.79
N VAL A 49 -11.71 -15.58 3.17
CA VAL A 49 -12.06 -14.23 2.70
C VAL A 49 -12.49 -13.39 3.91
N THR A 50 -11.92 -12.18 4.04
CA THR A 50 -12.31 -11.21 5.06
C THR A 50 -13.67 -10.57 4.72
N GLU A 51 -14.60 -10.82 5.63
CA GLU A 51 -16.01 -10.42 5.68
C GLU A 51 -16.29 -9.07 6.34
N ILE A 52 -17.06 -8.13 5.76
CA ILE A 52 -17.68 -7.07 6.56
C ILE A 52 -19.20 -7.04 6.40
N PRO A 53 -19.99 -6.93 7.49
CA PRO A 53 -21.43 -6.79 7.41
C PRO A 53 -21.81 -5.37 6.94
N THR A 54 -22.91 -5.26 6.19
CA THR A 54 -23.48 -3.98 5.76
C THR A 54 -24.81 -3.70 6.50
N PRO A 55 -25.25 -2.43 6.61
CA PRO A 55 -26.56 -2.09 7.16
C PRO A 55 -27.74 -2.59 6.28
N TYR A 56 -27.46 -3.12 5.08
CA TYR A 56 -28.47 -3.63 4.15
C TYR A 56 -28.83 -5.11 4.39
N GLY A 57 -28.23 -5.76 5.39
CA GLY A 57 -28.54 -7.15 5.77
C GLY A 57 -27.72 -8.21 5.04
N PHE A 58 -26.68 -7.84 4.30
CA PHE A 58 -25.73 -8.76 3.66
C PHE A 58 -24.28 -8.37 3.97
N SER A 59 -23.35 -9.29 3.77
CA SER A 59 -21.91 -9.06 3.93
C SER A 59 -21.22 -8.88 2.58
N VAL A 60 -20.10 -8.15 2.58
CA VAL A 60 -19.27 -7.90 1.40
C VAL A 60 -17.80 -8.23 1.69
N PRO A 61 -17.04 -8.77 0.73
CA PRO A 61 -15.60 -8.95 0.89
C PRO A 61 -14.87 -7.63 1.15
N ALA A 62 -13.78 -7.69 1.91
CA ALA A 62 -12.92 -6.54 2.15
C ALA A 62 -11.43 -6.89 2.09
N ILE A 63 -10.62 -5.93 1.62
CA ILE A 63 -9.17 -5.96 1.69
C ILE A 63 -8.73 -5.04 2.82
N LEU A 64 -7.95 -5.58 3.75
CA LEU A 64 -7.38 -4.81 4.84
C LEU A 64 -6.26 -3.90 4.33
N ASN A 65 -6.16 -2.69 4.90
CA ASN A 65 -5.08 -1.79 4.54
C ASN A 65 -3.68 -2.36 4.80
N THR A 66 -3.49 -3.15 5.85
CA THR A 66 -2.20 -3.82 6.11
C THR A 66 -1.74 -4.71 4.95
N LYS A 67 -2.68 -5.39 4.26
CA LYS A 67 -2.37 -6.22 3.09
C LYS A 67 -1.99 -5.38 1.89
N LEU A 68 -2.78 -4.35 1.58
CA LEU A 68 -2.49 -3.48 0.44
C LEU A 68 -1.17 -2.74 0.66
N GLN A 69 -1.01 -2.12 1.83
CA GLN A 69 0.20 -1.41 2.20
C GLN A 69 1.44 -2.31 2.12
N ALA A 70 1.36 -3.57 2.56
CA ALA A 70 2.48 -4.50 2.46
C ALA A 70 2.88 -4.79 1.01
N VAL A 71 1.93 -4.96 0.08
CA VAL A 71 2.26 -5.22 -1.33
C VAL A 71 2.74 -3.96 -2.06
N VAL A 72 2.17 -2.80 -1.76
CA VAL A 72 2.62 -1.51 -2.30
C VAL A 72 4.03 -1.20 -1.81
N ARG A 73 4.32 -1.44 -0.53
CA ARG A 73 5.64 -1.27 0.07
C ARG A 73 6.68 -2.18 -0.59
N ARG A 74 6.33 -3.44 -0.91
CA ARG A 74 7.20 -4.34 -1.69
C ARG A 74 7.46 -3.81 -3.09
N THR A 75 6.42 -3.36 -3.80
CA THR A 75 6.56 -2.77 -5.13
C THR A 75 7.48 -1.55 -5.12
N LEU A 76 7.31 -0.65 -4.14
CA LEU A 76 8.16 0.52 -3.97
C LEU A 76 9.62 0.11 -3.68
N LEU A 77 9.85 -0.87 -2.79
CA LEU A 77 11.20 -1.38 -2.51
C LEU A 77 11.86 -1.96 -3.76
N THR A 78 11.14 -2.74 -4.57
CA THR A 78 11.66 -3.24 -5.86
C THR A 78 12.10 -2.08 -6.75
N MET A 79 11.27 -1.03 -6.89
CA MET A 79 11.61 0.17 -7.67
C MET A 79 12.87 0.87 -7.13
N LEU A 80 13.01 0.96 -5.81
CA LEU A 80 14.19 1.57 -5.17
C LEU A 80 15.47 0.74 -5.39
N HIS A 81 15.39 -0.59 -5.25
CA HIS A 81 16.54 -1.48 -5.47
C HIS A 81 17.01 -1.41 -6.92
N GLU A 82 16.08 -1.57 -7.87
CA GLU A 82 16.38 -1.48 -9.30
C GLU A 82 17.01 -0.14 -9.68
N TRP A 83 16.49 0.97 -9.12
CA TRP A 83 17.07 2.28 -9.35
C TRP A 83 18.48 2.40 -8.74
N TYR A 84 18.66 1.95 -7.49
CA TYR A 84 19.93 2.03 -6.79
C TYR A 84 21.03 1.27 -7.54
N ASP A 85 20.74 0.05 -7.98
CA ASP A 85 21.71 -0.79 -8.70
C ASP A 85 22.17 -0.16 -10.01
N ARG A 86 21.28 0.55 -10.71
CA ARG A 86 21.63 1.30 -11.92
C ARG A 86 22.36 2.62 -11.66
N ASN A 87 22.19 3.22 -10.47
CA ASN A 87 22.60 4.59 -10.18
C ASN A 87 23.61 4.72 -9.02
N ARG A 88 24.38 3.66 -8.73
CA ARG A 88 25.37 3.63 -7.62
C ARG A 88 26.33 4.82 -7.60
N GLU A 89 26.80 5.25 -8.77
CA GLU A 89 27.73 6.38 -8.86
C GLU A 89 27.06 7.73 -8.53
N VAL A 90 25.79 7.91 -8.91
CA VAL A 90 24.98 9.08 -8.52
C VAL A 90 24.75 9.09 -7.01
N VAL A 91 24.41 7.92 -6.45
CA VAL A 91 24.20 7.75 -5.00
C VAL A 91 25.44 8.16 -4.20
N LYS A 92 26.63 7.68 -4.61
CA LYS A 92 27.90 8.06 -3.97
C LYS A 92 28.19 9.55 -4.11
N LYS A 93 28.06 10.08 -5.33
CA LYS A 93 28.35 11.48 -5.63
C LYS A 93 27.47 12.45 -4.82
N GLU A 94 26.21 12.11 -4.62
CA GLU A 94 25.24 12.92 -3.89
C GLU A 94 25.15 12.60 -2.39
N GLY A 95 25.92 11.62 -1.90
CA GLY A 95 25.91 11.20 -0.50
C GLY A 95 24.52 10.71 -0.05
N LEU A 96 23.77 10.05 -0.94
CA LEU A 96 22.42 9.55 -0.63
C LEU A 96 22.46 8.27 0.21
N TRP A 97 23.60 7.59 0.24
CA TRP A 97 23.86 6.40 1.03
C TRP A 97 25.32 6.41 1.47
N ASP A 98 25.53 6.28 2.77
CA ASP A 98 26.82 6.48 3.45
C ASP A 98 27.26 5.26 4.28
N GLU A 99 26.54 4.15 4.19
CA GLU A 99 26.86 2.93 4.93
C GLU A 99 28.00 2.15 4.29
N GLU A 100 28.73 1.41 5.13
CA GLU A 100 29.79 0.48 4.71
C GLU A 100 29.25 -0.63 3.79
N HIS A 101 27.96 -0.96 3.92
CA HIS A 101 27.29 -2.01 3.16
C HIS A 101 26.37 -1.41 2.08
N ASP A 102 26.26 -2.11 0.95
CA ASP A 102 25.33 -1.76 -0.13
C ASP A 102 23.87 -1.71 0.37
N TYR A 103 23.05 -0.88 -0.28
CA TYR A 103 21.63 -0.76 0.04
C TYR A 103 20.86 -2.07 -0.21
N GLY A 104 20.28 -2.64 0.86
CA GLY A 104 19.53 -3.90 0.82
C GLY A 104 18.27 -3.92 1.69
N CYS A 105 17.55 -2.80 1.80
CA CYS A 105 16.41 -2.67 2.70
C CYS A 105 15.28 -3.65 2.36
N THR A 106 14.90 -4.52 3.29
CA THR A 106 13.82 -5.48 3.06
C THR A 106 12.70 -5.41 4.10
N MET A 107 11.51 -5.88 3.70
CA MET A 107 10.42 -6.19 4.62
C MET A 107 10.81 -7.41 5.44
N ARG A 108 11.04 -7.26 6.75
CA ARG A 108 11.29 -8.42 7.61
C ARG A 108 10.01 -9.27 7.71
N PRO A 109 10.09 -10.60 7.52
CA PRO A 109 9.04 -11.50 8.00
C PRO A 109 8.90 -11.31 9.52
N TYR A 110 7.68 -11.31 10.04
CA TYR A 110 7.46 -11.31 11.48
C TYR A 110 7.91 -12.67 12.03
N MET A 111 9.18 -12.78 12.41
CA MET A 111 9.70 -13.94 13.14
C MET A 111 9.34 -13.78 14.61
N ARG A 112 8.47 -14.64 15.13
CA ARG A 112 8.19 -14.72 16.57
C ARG A 112 9.50 -15.07 17.27
N ARG A 113 10.12 -14.10 17.93
CA ARG A 113 11.38 -14.32 18.64
C ARG A 113 11.15 -15.26 19.81
N GLU A 114 11.78 -16.43 19.78
CA GLU A 114 12.13 -17.11 21.03
C GLU A 114 13.18 -16.27 21.75
N LYS A 115 12.99 -16.07 23.06
CA LYS A 115 13.94 -15.31 23.89
C LYS A 115 15.30 -16.00 23.82
N GLY A 116 16.31 -15.31 23.31
CA GLY A 116 17.72 -15.70 23.46
C GLY A 116 18.47 -16.09 22.17
N ALA A 117 17.80 -16.26 21.03
CA ALA A 117 18.47 -16.54 19.77
C ALA A 117 18.55 -15.26 18.91
N ARG A 118 19.77 -14.77 18.65
CA ARG A 118 20.03 -13.87 17.51
C ARG A 118 20.28 -14.79 16.31
N PRO A 119 19.36 -14.93 15.35
CA PRO A 119 19.71 -15.62 14.12
C PRO A 119 20.80 -14.81 13.40
N GLU A 120 21.86 -15.48 12.96
CA GLU A 120 22.90 -14.96 12.08
C GLU A 120 22.39 -14.77 10.65
N GLU A 121 21.22 -14.15 10.48
CA GLU A 121 20.66 -13.92 9.15
C GLU A 121 21.02 -12.53 8.64
N ALA A 122 21.76 -12.52 7.52
CA ALA A 122 22.23 -11.36 6.75
C ALA A 122 21.11 -10.51 6.11
N PHE A 123 19.89 -10.54 6.64
CA PHE A 123 18.82 -9.66 6.19
C PHE A 123 18.86 -8.34 6.98
N THR A 124 19.47 -7.33 6.35
CA THR A 124 19.33 -5.92 6.71
C THR A 124 17.86 -5.57 6.64
N GLY A 125 17.17 -5.44 7.78
CA GLY A 125 15.73 -5.18 7.80
C GLY A 125 15.38 -3.80 7.25
N TYR A 126 14.47 -3.10 7.93
CA TYR A 126 14.27 -1.70 7.60
C TYR A 126 15.53 -0.90 7.90
N CYS A 127 16.12 -0.29 6.87
CA CYS A 127 17.33 0.52 7.03
C CYS A 127 17.09 1.87 7.74
N GLY A 128 15.83 2.29 7.90
CA GLY A 128 15.47 3.55 8.56
C GLY A 128 15.84 4.85 7.82
N LYS A 129 16.50 4.77 6.65
CA LYS A 129 17.00 5.94 5.91
C LYS A 129 16.38 6.13 4.52
N CYS A 130 15.97 5.04 3.86
CA CYS A 130 15.46 5.09 2.49
C CYS A 130 14.03 5.67 2.40
N PRO A 131 13.58 6.11 1.20
CA PRO A 131 12.23 6.64 0.99
C PRO A 131 11.15 5.70 1.53
N ASN A 132 11.29 4.40 1.31
CA ASN A 132 10.34 3.40 1.80
C ASN A 132 10.14 3.46 3.33
N CYS A 133 11.24 3.46 4.08
CA CYS A 133 11.19 3.48 5.55
C CYS A 133 10.61 4.78 6.09
N LEU A 134 10.91 5.91 5.44
CA LEU A 134 10.44 7.22 5.91
C LEU A 134 9.03 7.57 5.45
N ILE A 135 8.54 6.97 4.36
CA ILE A 135 7.15 7.11 3.89
C ILE A 135 6.23 6.17 4.68
N PHE A 136 6.58 4.88 4.75
CA PHE A 136 5.74 3.84 5.37
C PHE A 136 6.06 3.55 6.83
N GLY A 137 7.04 4.24 7.39
CA GLY A 137 7.46 4.06 8.77
C GLY A 137 8.27 2.79 9.03
N TYR A 138 8.92 2.77 10.18
CA TYR A 138 9.64 1.64 10.73
C TYR A 138 9.68 1.74 12.26
N ALA A 139 9.75 0.58 12.90
CA ALA A 139 9.99 0.49 14.34
C ALA A 139 11.43 0.02 14.57
N VAL A 140 12.11 0.64 15.52
CA VAL A 140 13.44 0.25 15.96
C VAL A 140 13.32 -0.64 17.19
N GLN A 141 14.26 -1.57 17.38
CA GLN A 141 14.28 -2.43 18.56
C GLN A 141 14.64 -1.63 19.81
N GLU A 142 14.32 -2.17 21.00
CA GLU A 142 14.65 -1.55 22.28
C GLU A 142 16.12 -1.13 22.34
N GLY A 143 16.37 0.17 22.57
CA GLY A 143 17.70 0.74 22.75
C GLY A 143 18.17 1.72 21.67
N GLU A 144 17.49 1.82 20.53
CA GLU A 144 17.93 2.68 19.41
C GLU A 144 16.94 3.82 19.09
N GLY A 145 17.34 5.05 19.42
CA GLY A 145 16.90 6.28 18.77
C GLY A 145 15.42 6.67 18.91
N TYR A 146 14.58 6.27 17.94
CA TYR A 146 13.17 6.66 17.80
C TYR A 146 12.45 5.82 16.71
N ASN A 147 11.12 5.72 16.81
CA ASN A 147 10.27 5.11 15.78
C ASN A 147 9.76 6.16 14.78
N VAL A 148 9.55 5.76 13.53
CA VAL A 148 8.91 6.60 12.51
C VAL A 148 7.55 6.01 12.16
N LYS A 149 6.48 6.79 12.38
CA LYS A 149 5.12 6.41 11.99
C LYS A 149 4.98 6.45 10.47
N SER A 150 4.17 5.55 9.91
CA SER A 150 3.75 5.66 8.50
C SER A 150 3.05 7.00 8.27
N ARG A 151 3.39 7.66 7.16
CA ARG A 151 2.69 8.82 6.63
C ARG A 151 1.64 8.45 5.58
N VAL A 152 1.56 7.16 5.24
CA VAL A 152 0.51 6.58 4.41
C VAL A 152 -0.43 5.82 5.32
N GLU A 153 -1.66 6.30 5.44
CA GLU A 153 -2.71 5.69 6.25
C GLU A 153 -3.87 5.29 5.34
N GLY A 154 -4.57 4.21 5.70
CA GLY A 154 -5.69 3.69 4.93
C GLY A 154 -6.62 2.91 5.83
N ASP A 155 -7.85 2.75 5.37
CA ASP A 155 -8.94 2.16 6.13
C ASP A 155 -9.21 0.72 5.67
N LEU A 156 -10.31 0.49 4.96
CA LEU A 156 -10.69 -0.76 4.33
C LEU A 156 -10.95 -0.51 2.83
N TYR A 157 -10.63 -1.50 2.01
CA TYR A 157 -11.06 -1.53 0.61
C TYR A 157 -12.20 -2.52 0.49
N VAL A 158 -13.40 -2.02 0.25
CA VAL A 158 -14.64 -2.76 0.43
C VAL A 158 -15.23 -3.09 -0.92
N ALA A 159 -15.65 -4.35 -1.11
CA ALA A 159 -16.24 -4.78 -2.35
C ALA A 159 -17.55 -4.04 -2.64
N THR A 160 -17.78 -3.73 -3.91
CA THR A 160 -19.03 -3.10 -4.40
C THR A 160 -20.09 -4.13 -4.78
N ALA A 161 -19.91 -5.39 -4.40
CA ALA A 161 -20.84 -6.49 -4.64
C ALA A 161 -21.00 -7.38 -3.39
N PRO A 162 -22.20 -7.92 -3.14
CA PRO A 162 -22.48 -8.81 -2.01
C PRO A 162 -21.72 -10.14 -2.12
N ARG A 163 -21.48 -10.80 -0.98
CA ARG A 163 -20.73 -12.06 -0.88
C ARG A 163 -21.19 -13.11 -1.89
N ASP A 164 -22.49 -13.33 -1.99
CA ASP A 164 -23.11 -14.36 -2.84
C ASP A 164 -22.79 -14.18 -4.33
N LYS A 165 -22.37 -12.97 -4.74
CA LYS A 165 -21.95 -12.65 -6.10
C LYS A 165 -20.44 -12.49 -6.25
N ALA A 166 -19.78 -12.03 -5.20
CA ALA A 166 -18.35 -11.72 -5.21
C ALA A 166 -17.48 -12.91 -4.79
N VAL A 167 -18.03 -13.94 -4.15
CA VAL A 167 -17.28 -15.07 -3.60
C VAL A 167 -17.74 -16.38 -4.22
N VAL A 168 -16.78 -17.18 -4.68
CA VAL A 168 -16.98 -18.51 -5.23
C VAL A 168 -16.22 -19.54 -4.43
N GLU A 169 -16.81 -20.72 -4.29
CA GLU A 169 -16.15 -21.87 -3.71
C GLU A 169 -15.40 -22.64 -4.82
N VAL A 170 -14.09 -22.81 -4.65
CA VAL A 170 -13.23 -23.50 -5.62
C VAL A 170 -12.50 -24.64 -4.94
N THR A 171 -12.65 -25.84 -5.47
CA THR A 171 -11.96 -27.03 -4.99
C THR A 171 -10.74 -27.34 -5.86
N PHE A 172 -9.59 -27.50 -5.21
CA PHE A 172 -8.33 -27.91 -5.84
C PHE A 172 -7.99 -29.34 -5.48
N ASN A 173 -7.65 -30.13 -6.49
CA ASN A 173 -7.08 -31.45 -6.32
C ASN A 173 -5.57 -31.32 -6.11
N ALA A 174 -5.05 -31.80 -4.99
CA ALA A 174 -3.61 -32.05 -4.84
C ALA A 174 -3.31 -33.49 -5.29
N VAL A 175 -2.48 -33.63 -6.31
CA VAL A 175 -1.98 -34.94 -6.77
C VAL A 175 -0.68 -35.22 -6.03
N ASP A 176 -0.59 -36.37 -5.37
CA ASP A 176 0.65 -36.83 -4.75
C ASP A 176 1.64 -37.26 -5.84
N ASP A 177 2.86 -36.75 -5.74
CA ASP A 177 3.86 -36.95 -6.80
C ASP A 177 4.47 -38.36 -6.81
N ILE A 178 4.33 -39.13 -5.72
CA ILE A 178 4.83 -40.50 -5.61
C ILE A 178 3.77 -41.48 -6.10
N THR A 179 2.52 -41.34 -5.66
CA THR A 179 1.43 -42.24 -6.05
C THR A 179 0.77 -41.84 -7.38
N LYS A 180 0.99 -40.61 -7.85
CA LYS A 180 0.28 -39.98 -8.98
C LYS A 180 -1.25 -40.03 -8.83
N THR A 181 -1.73 -40.19 -7.61
CA THR A 181 -3.16 -40.16 -7.27
C THR A 181 -3.44 -38.95 -6.38
N THR A 182 -4.70 -38.54 -6.31
CA THR A 182 -5.13 -37.56 -5.31
C THR A 182 -5.32 -38.19 -3.93
N GLN A 183 -5.38 -39.53 -3.86
CA GLN A 183 -5.66 -40.31 -2.65
C GLN A 183 -4.46 -40.36 -1.70
N MET A 184 -4.66 -39.95 -0.45
CA MET A 184 -3.67 -40.15 0.62
C MET A 184 -3.74 -41.59 1.13
N PRO A 185 -2.62 -42.24 1.49
CA PRO A 185 -2.65 -43.60 2.04
C PRO A 185 -3.55 -43.67 3.29
N GLY A 186 -4.65 -44.43 3.21
CA GLY A 186 -5.60 -44.62 4.31
C GLY A 186 -6.82 -43.70 4.32
N MET A 187 -7.05 -42.87 3.30
CA MET A 187 -8.29 -42.07 3.14
C MET A 187 -8.97 -42.33 1.79
N GLU A 188 -10.30 -42.50 1.80
CA GLU A 188 -11.10 -42.76 0.59
C GLU A 188 -11.23 -41.54 -0.35
N THR A 189 -11.05 -40.33 0.19
CA THR A 189 -11.05 -39.08 -0.59
C THR A 189 -9.67 -38.45 -0.56
N GLY A 190 -9.27 -37.91 -1.72
CA GLY A 190 -7.95 -37.29 -1.88
C GLY A 190 -7.78 -35.99 -1.12
N ALA A 191 -6.58 -35.41 -1.15
CA ALA A 191 -6.27 -34.09 -0.61
C ALA A 191 -6.98 -32.99 -1.43
N LEU A 192 -8.30 -32.88 -1.24
CA LEU A 192 -9.19 -31.86 -1.78
C LEU A 192 -9.13 -30.63 -0.87
N PHE A 193 -8.63 -29.51 -1.41
CA PHE A 193 -8.67 -28.23 -0.70
C PHE A 193 -9.75 -27.35 -1.32
N THR A 194 -10.81 -27.11 -0.57
CA THR A 194 -11.85 -26.15 -0.94
C THR A 194 -11.50 -24.77 -0.38
N PHE A 195 -11.51 -23.76 -1.24
CA PHE A 195 -11.28 -22.37 -0.85
C PHE A 195 -12.44 -21.49 -1.26
N ASN A 196 -12.87 -20.61 -0.36
CA ASN A 196 -13.66 -19.45 -0.78
C ASN A 196 -12.71 -18.41 -1.38
N MET A 197 -13.02 -17.96 -2.59
CA MET A 197 -12.20 -17.03 -3.35
C MET A 197 -13.05 -15.88 -3.82
N VAL A 198 -12.50 -14.67 -3.81
CA VAL A 198 -13.13 -13.54 -4.50
C VAL A 198 -13.06 -13.80 -6.01
N GLU A 199 -14.18 -13.67 -6.70
CA GLU A 199 -14.29 -13.89 -8.14
C GLU A 199 -13.63 -12.75 -8.94
N ALA A 200 -13.09 -13.08 -10.12
CA ALA A 200 -12.57 -12.08 -11.03
C ALA A 200 -13.67 -11.09 -11.47
N GLY A 201 -13.30 -9.84 -11.70
CA GLY A 201 -14.22 -8.74 -11.99
C GLY A 201 -14.77 -8.05 -10.74
N THR A 202 -14.61 -8.62 -9.54
CA THR A 202 -15.02 -7.95 -8.29
C THR A 202 -14.22 -6.65 -8.12
N LEU A 203 -14.95 -5.56 -7.89
CA LEU A 203 -14.38 -4.24 -7.63
C LEU A 203 -14.39 -3.95 -6.14
N PHE A 204 -13.31 -3.35 -5.65
CA PHE A 204 -13.19 -2.84 -4.29
C PHE A 204 -12.95 -1.34 -4.34
N VAL A 205 -13.57 -0.58 -3.45
CA VAL A 205 -13.35 0.86 -3.33
C VAL A 205 -12.73 1.20 -1.98
N GLY A 206 -11.87 2.21 -1.97
CA GLY A 206 -11.29 2.68 -0.71
C GLY A 206 -10.51 3.97 -0.86
N LYS A 207 -9.81 4.35 0.21
CA LYS A 207 -9.06 5.60 0.30
C LYS A 207 -7.74 5.39 1.04
N LEU A 208 -6.69 6.05 0.54
CA LEU A 208 -5.44 6.29 1.25
C LEU A 208 -5.30 7.78 1.59
N ALA A 209 -4.78 8.08 2.77
CA ALA A 209 -4.38 9.42 3.19
C ALA A 209 -2.85 9.49 3.25
N LEU A 210 -2.24 10.32 2.42
CA LEU A 210 -0.80 10.60 2.44
C LEU A 210 -0.57 11.93 3.14
N LYS A 211 0.08 11.87 4.31
CA LYS A 211 0.24 13.00 5.23
C LYS A 211 1.64 13.59 5.11
N ASP A 212 1.73 14.90 4.94
CA ASP A 212 2.98 15.66 4.97
C ASP A 212 4.08 15.05 4.08
N VAL A 213 3.69 14.64 2.86
CA VAL A 213 4.58 14.10 1.84
C VAL A 213 5.10 15.21 0.94
N THR A 214 6.32 15.04 0.44
CA THR A 214 6.82 15.87 -0.66
C THR A 214 6.16 15.46 -1.98
N MET A 215 6.32 16.28 -3.02
CA MET A 215 5.80 15.93 -4.35
C MET A 215 6.43 14.63 -4.88
N ALA A 216 7.74 14.45 -4.68
CA ALA A 216 8.43 13.23 -5.10
C ALA A 216 7.95 12.00 -4.32
N GLU A 217 7.74 12.12 -3.01
CA GLU A 217 7.19 11.03 -2.19
C GLU A 217 5.75 10.68 -2.57
N LEU A 218 4.92 11.68 -2.88
CA LEU A 218 3.56 11.51 -3.41
C LEU A 218 3.59 10.73 -4.72
N LEU A 219 4.33 11.23 -5.72
CA LEU A 219 4.42 10.60 -7.05
C LEU A 219 5.01 9.19 -6.97
N LEU A 220 6.04 8.98 -6.16
CA LEU A 220 6.64 7.66 -5.97
C LEU A 220 5.62 6.67 -5.36
N THR A 221 4.86 7.12 -4.36
CA THR A 221 3.83 6.29 -3.72
C THR A 221 2.69 5.96 -4.70
N LEU A 222 2.23 6.95 -5.46
CA LEU A 222 1.20 6.78 -6.48
C LEU A 222 1.66 5.86 -7.63
N ALA A 223 2.91 5.98 -8.07
CA ALA A 223 3.51 5.09 -9.06
C ALA A 223 3.61 3.64 -8.54
N ALA A 224 4.05 3.46 -7.29
CA ALA A 224 4.08 2.14 -6.65
C ALA A 224 2.69 1.53 -6.50
N LEU A 225 1.68 2.33 -6.12
CA LEU A 225 0.27 1.92 -6.10
C LEU A 225 -0.18 1.47 -7.49
N ALA A 226 -0.02 2.31 -8.51
CA ALA A 226 -0.45 2.02 -9.87
C ALA A 226 0.22 0.76 -10.46
N ARG A 227 1.50 0.51 -10.13
CA ARG A 227 2.29 -0.64 -10.59
C ARG A 227 2.07 -1.91 -9.76
N THR A 228 1.39 -1.82 -8.62
CA THR A 228 1.06 -3.00 -7.81
C THR A 228 0.03 -3.85 -8.56
N ALA A 229 0.46 -5.00 -9.06
CA ALA A 229 -0.36 -5.88 -9.89
C ALA A 229 -0.79 -7.18 -9.19
N ARG A 230 -0.34 -7.41 -7.94
CA ARG A 230 -0.60 -8.65 -7.20
C ARG A 230 -0.87 -8.42 -5.72
N ILE A 231 -1.81 -9.18 -5.16
CA ILE A 231 -2.12 -9.20 -3.73
C ILE A 231 -2.37 -10.64 -3.23
N GLY A 232 -1.97 -10.92 -1.98
CA GLY A 232 -2.14 -12.24 -1.35
C GLY A 232 -0.85 -13.07 -1.22
N GLY A 233 -0.95 -14.21 -0.52
CA GLY A 233 0.19 -15.03 -0.08
C GLY A 233 0.57 -16.21 -1.00
N ARG A 234 -0.31 -16.64 -1.92
CA ARG A 234 -0.03 -17.69 -2.92
C ARG A 234 0.04 -17.08 -4.32
N GLN A 235 1.09 -16.30 -4.57
CA GLN A 235 1.22 -15.43 -5.74
C GLN A 235 1.55 -16.13 -7.08
N THR A 236 1.73 -17.45 -7.07
CA THR A 236 2.07 -18.22 -8.27
C THR A 236 0.86 -18.51 -9.17
N HIS A 237 -0.36 -18.61 -8.62
CA HIS A 237 -1.56 -18.99 -9.39
C HIS A 237 -2.73 -17.98 -9.33
N PHE A 238 -2.78 -17.10 -8.32
CA PHE A 238 -3.92 -16.21 -8.04
C PHE A 238 -3.44 -14.82 -7.59
N GLY A 239 -4.39 -13.88 -7.43
CA GLY A 239 -4.11 -12.60 -6.79
C GLY A 239 -3.82 -11.43 -7.73
N ARG A 240 -4.06 -11.53 -9.05
CA ARG A 240 -3.87 -10.39 -9.97
C ARG A 240 -4.90 -9.30 -9.73
N ILE A 241 -4.43 -8.06 -9.63
CA ILE A 241 -5.26 -6.86 -9.44
C ILE A 241 -4.84 -5.73 -10.39
N LYS A 242 -5.77 -4.85 -10.71
CA LYS A 242 -5.48 -3.52 -11.28
C LYS A 242 -5.96 -2.45 -10.30
N ILE A 243 -5.06 -1.57 -9.88
CA ILE A 243 -5.40 -0.40 -9.06
C ILE A 243 -5.61 0.80 -9.97
N HIS A 244 -6.79 1.40 -9.85
CA HIS A 244 -7.20 2.62 -10.52
C HIS A 244 -7.22 3.77 -9.49
N ILE A 245 -6.74 4.94 -9.90
CA ILE A 245 -6.62 6.14 -9.03
C ILE A 245 -7.45 7.27 -9.64
N PRO A 246 -8.80 7.20 -9.58
CA PRO A 246 -9.66 8.15 -10.29
C PRO A 246 -9.67 9.57 -9.70
N ALA A 247 -9.32 9.72 -8.42
CA ALA A 247 -9.40 10.99 -7.73
C ALA A 247 -8.33 11.17 -6.66
N ILE A 248 -7.82 12.39 -6.54
CA ILE A 248 -7.02 12.85 -5.40
C ILE A 248 -7.60 14.18 -4.91
N LEU A 249 -7.87 14.26 -3.62
CA LEU A 249 -8.31 15.49 -2.96
C LEU A 249 -7.24 15.95 -1.96
N PHE A 250 -6.62 17.09 -2.24
CA PHE A 250 -5.68 17.73 -1.34
C PHE A 250 -6.40 18.62 -0.34
N SER A 251 -6.23 18.38 0.95
CA SER A 251 -6.94 19.07 2.02
C SER A 251 -6.11 19.11 3.31
N THR A 252 -6.61 19.81 4.34
CA THR A 252 -5.94 19.91 5.66
C THR A 252 -6.26 18.75 6.59
N GLN A 253 -7.20 17.89 6.19
CA GLN A 253 -7.70 16.76 6.97
C GLN A 253 -8.04 15.57 6.07
N GLU A 254 -8.24 14.42 6.68
CA GLU A 254 -8.76 13.26 5.98
C GLU A 254 -10.24 13.41 5.65
N LEU A 255 -10.62 13.11 4.41
CA LEU A 255 -11.99 13.30 3.92
C LEU A 255 -12.57 12.01 3.36
N GLY A 256 -13.73 11.62 3.90
CA GLY A 256 -14.44 10.40 3.55
C GLY A 256 -13.76 9.10 4.00
N GLY A 257 -14.52 8.00 3.95
CA GLY A 257 -14.05 6.64 4.21
C GLY A 257 -14.27 5.68 3.04
N GLY A 258 -13.51 4.58 3.02
CA GLY A 258 -13.70 3.51 2.03
C GLY A 258 -15.00 2.76 2.23
N TYR A 259 -15.34 2.49 3.49
CA TYR A 259 -16.61 1.86 3.86
C TYR A 259 -17.82 2.72 3.48
N GLU A 260 -17.79 4.02 3.79
CA GLU A 260 -18.86 4.97 3.44
C GLU A 260 -19.11 5.02 1.93
N LEU A 261 -18.04 5.11 1.14
CA LEU A 261 -18.12 5.07 -0.33
C LEU A 261 -18.75 3.77 -0.83
N ALA A 262 -18.34 2.62 -0.29
CA ALA A 262 -18.92 1.33 -0.67
C ALA A 262 -20.41 1.24 -0.31
N LEU A 263 -20.81 1.72 0.88
CA LEU A 263 -22.22 1.76 1.27
C LEU A 263 -23.06 2.63 0.33
N LYS A 264 -22.54 3.79 -0.08
CA LYS A 264 -23.22 4.66 -1.06
C LYS A 264 -23.46 3.92 -2.39
N ILE A 265 -22.45 3.21 -2.88
CA ILE A 265 -22.55 2.41 -4.12
C ILE A 265 -23.56 1.27 -3.94
N LEU A 266 -23.43 0.47 -2.89
CA LEU A 266 -24.31 -0.67 -2.61
C LEU A 266 -25.76 -0.26 -2.33
N GLY A 267 -25.99 0.94 -1.80
CA GLY A 267 -27.33 1.48 -1.59
C GLY A 267 -28.10 1.70 -2.90
N LYS A 268 -27.38 2.04 -3.99
CA LYS A 268 -27.91 2.20 -5.34
C LYS A 268 -27.85 0.91 -6.17
N HIS A 269 -26.78 0.13 -5.99
CA HIS A 269 -26.46 -1.07 -6.75
C HIS A 269 -26.33 -2.29 -5.81
N LYS A 270 -27.45 -2.69 -5.18
CA LYS A 270 -27.48 -3.80 -4.20
C LYS A 270 -26.95 -5.12 -4.76
N ASP A 271 -27.11 -5.29 -6.06
CA ASP A 271 -26.75 -6.47 -6.82
C ASP A 271 -25.30 -6.47 -7.33
N GLY A 272 -24.51 -5.45 -7.00
CA GLY A 272 -23.19 -5.22 -7.57
C GLY A 272 -23.18 -4.05 -8.55
N ALA A 273 -22.10 -3.27 -8.54
CA ALA A 273 -21.86 -2.20 -9.51
C ALA A 273 -20.74 -2.57 -10.49
N GLY A 274 -20.94 -2.27 -11.77
CA GLY A 274 -19.89 -2.33 -12.79
C GLY A 274 -18.84 -1.22 -12.60
N PHE A 275 -17.81 -1.24 -13.43
CA PHE A 275 -16.69 -0.29 -13.32
C PHE A 275 -17.14 1.16 -13.54
N GLU A 276 -17.92 1.42 -14.60
CA GLU A 276 -18.40 2.78 -14.91
C GLU A 276 -19.34 3.33 -13.83
N GLU A 277 -20.22 2.49 -13.28
CA GLU A 277 -21.11 2.86 -12.19
C GLU A 277 -20.32 3.18 -10.92
N THR A 278 -19.38 2.30 -10.55
CA THR A 278 -18.47 2.50 -9.41
C THR A 278 -17.67 3.80 -9.55
N LEU A 279 -17.14 4.07 -10.74
CA LEU A 279 -16.37 5.26 -11.03
C LEU A 279 -17.22 6.53 -10.99
N GLY A 280 -18.44 6.49 -11.53
CA GLY A 280 -19.40 7.59 -11.47
C GLY A 280 -19.76 7.95 -10.03
N GLU A 281 -20.13 6.95 -9.23
CA GLU A 281 -20.48 7.12 -7.82
C GLU A 281 -19.32 7.63 -6.96
N LEU A 282 -18.10 7.15 -7.22
CA LEU A 282 -16.88 7.65 -6.59
C LEU A 282 -16.66 9.12 -6.94
N ALA A 283 -16.74 9.48 -8.23
CA ALA A 283 -16.55 10.86 -8.66
C ALA A 283 -17.60 11.79 -8.03
N GLU A 284 -18.87 11.38 -7.96
CA GLU A 284 -19.92 12.14 -7.28
C GLU A 284 -19.67 12.27 -5.78
N TYR A 285 -19.24 11.19 -5.12
CA TYR A 285 -18.91 11.19 -3.70
C TYR A 285 -17.78 12.17 -3.39
N VAL A 286 -16.69 12.13 -4.15
CA VAL A 286 -15.52 12.99 -3.92
C VAL A 286 -15.82 14.45 -4.27
N LYS A 287 -16.65 14.73 -5.28
CA LYS A 287 -17.13 16.09 -5.59
C LYS A 287 -17.83 16.75 -4.40
N GLY A 288 -18.49 15.97 -3.53
CA GLY A 288 -19.12 16.46 -2.31
C GLY A 288 -18.14 17.09 -1.30
N PHE A 289 -16.84 16.86 -1.46
CA PHE A 289 -15.78 17.45 -0.63
C PHE A 289 -14.94 18.50 -1.39
N GLY A 290 -15.34 18.88 -2.62
CA GLY A 290 -14.53 19.71 -3.49
C GLY A 290 -14.29 21.14 -2.98
N ASP A 291 -15.12 21.62 -2.06
CA ASP A 291 -14.99 22.92 -1.38
C ASP A 291 -13.96 22.92 -0.24
N GLN A 292 -13.51 21.74 0.19
CA GLN A 292 -12.57 21.57 1.29
C GLN A 292 -11.10 21.50 0.85
N GLY A 293 -10.82 21.69 -0.45
CA GLY A 293 -9.46 21.62 -0.96
C GLY A 293 -9.35 21.60 -2.49
N ILE A 294 -8.23 21.08 -3.00
CA ILE A 294 -7.99 20.95 -4.44
C ILE A 294 -8.34 19.52 -4.87
N LEU A 295 -9.41 19.40 -5.63
CA LEU A 295 -9.84 18.13 -6.22
C LEU A 295 -9.22 17.92 -7.61
N VAL A 296 -8.52 16.81 -7.77
CA VAL A 296 -8.04 16.30 -9.07
C VAL A 296 -8.86 15.07 -9.42
N LEU A 297 -9.65 15.16 -10.50
CA LEU A 297 -10.33 14.01 -11.11
C LEU A 297 -9.62 13.66 -12.41
N ASP A 298 -9.08 12.45 -12.49
CA ASP A 298 -8.45 11.95 -13.70
C ASP A 298 -8.61 10.43 -13.75
N ARG A 299 -9.50 9.96 -14.63
CA ARG A 299 -9.83 8.54 -14.82
C ARG A 299 -8.62 7.72 -15.25
N GLU A 300 -7.66 8.34 -15.91
CA GLU A 300 -6.49 7.67 -16.48
C GLU A 300 -5.23 7.86 -15.63
N MET A 301 -5.32 8.52 -14.47
CA MET A 301 -4.15 8.84 -13.64
C MET A 301 -3.35 7.59 -13.30
N GLY A 302 -4.02 6.51 -12.90
CA GLY A 302 -3.37 5.23 -12.61
C GLY A 302 -2.65 4.64 -13.82
N ASP A 303 -3.22 4.77 -15.02
CA ASP A 303 -2.61 4.28 -16.26
C ASP A 303 -1.41 5.13 -16.69
N LYS A 304 -1.51 6.47 -16.55
CA LYS A 304 -0.38 7.41 -16.77
C LYS A 304 0.78 7.12 -15.83
N LEU A 305 0.50 6.93 -14.53
CA LEU A 305 1.51 6.60 -13.52
C LEU A 305 2.18 5.24 -13.78
N ARG A 306 1.40 4.25 -14.23
CA ARG A 306 1.94 2.94 -14.63
C ARG A 306 2.83 3.06 -15.86
N GLY A 307 2.44 3.92 -16.81
CA GLY A 307 3.14 4.18 -18.08
C GLY A 307 4.35 5.10 -18.00
N LEU A 308 4.70 5.65 -16.83
CA LEU A 308 5.90 6.47 -16.66
C LEU A 308 7.13 5.76 -17.24
N THR A 309 7.88 6.50 -18.06
CA THR A 309 9.15 6.04 -18.62
C THR A 309 10.16 5.80 -17.50
N GLN A 310 11.20 5.03 -17.79
CA GLN A 310 12.28 4.81 -16.84
C GLN A 310 12.95 6.13 -16.42
N GLN A 311 13.15 7.07 -17.34
CA GLN A 311 13.78 8.36 -17.06
C GLN A 311 12.94 9.23 -16.11
N GLU A 312 11.62 9.29 -16.32
CA GLU A 312 10.70 10.02 -15.45
C GLU A 312 10.70 9.38 -14.05
N LEU A 313 10.62 8.06 -13.99
CA LEU A 313 10.63 7.35 -12.73
C LEU A 313 11.96 7.51 -11.97
N ASP A 314 13.09 7.41 -12.67
CA ASP A 314 14.42 7.58 -12.09
C ASP A 314 14.59 9.00 -11.51
N SER A 315 13.99 10.01 -12.15
CA SER A 315 13.98 11.39 -11.66
C SER A 315 13.14 11.55 -10.38
N ILE A 316 11.96 10.93 -10.33
CA ILE A 316 11.10 10.90 -9.14
C ILE A 316 11.81 10.19 -7.99
N ILE A 317 12.42 9.04 -8.24
CA ILE A 317 13.13 8.24 -7.23
C ILE A 317 14.34 9.02 -6.69
N LEU A 318 15.14 9.64 -7.56
CA LEU A 318 16.28 10.45 -7.15
C LEU A 318 15.85 11.58 -6.20
N GLN A 319 14.80 12.32 -6.57
CA GLN A 319 14.29 13.38 -5.71
C GLN A 319 13.73 12.84 -4.39
N ALA A 320 13.04 11.70 -4.41
CA ALA A 320 12.55 11.05 -3.19
C ALA A 320 13.70 10.62 -2.25
N TRP A 321 14.84 10.17 -2.79
CA TRP A 321 16.04 9.88 -2.00
C TRP A 321 16.63 11.13 -1.35
N ARG A 322 16.69 12.25 -2.07
CA ARG A 322 17.14 13.53 -1.50
C ARG A 322 16.21 13.99 -0.38
N ASP A 323 14.90 13.92 -0.61
CA ASP A 323 13.89 14.30 0.38
C ASP A 323 13.92 13.38 1.62
N ALA A 324 14.21 12.09 1.42
CA ALA A 324 14.39 11.11 2.48
C ALA A 324 15.63 11.40 3.33
N ARG A 325 16.79 11.66 2.70
CA ARG A 325 18.02 12.03 3.40
C ARG A 325 17.82 13.27 4.27
N ILE A 326 17.26 14.34 3.69
CA ILE A 326 16.99 15.59 4.40
C ILE A 326 16.05 15.35 5.58
N PHE A 327 15.02 14.54 5.41
CA PHE A 327 14.08 14.23 6.47
C PHE A 327 14.71 13.40 7.58
N LYS A 328 15.55 12.42 7.24
CA LYS A 328 16.29 11.63 8.23
C LYS A 328 17.21 12.51 9.08
N GLU A 329 17.99 13.37 8.44
CA GLU A 329 18.88 14.32 9.11
C GLU A 329 18.09 15.29 10.01
N SER A 330 16.90 15.71 9.56
CA SER A 330 15.99 16.55 10.34
C SER A 330 15.47 15.83 11.60
N LEU A 331 15.08 14.56 11.47
CA LEU A 331 14.62 13.74 12.60
C LEU A 331 15.75 13.48 13.60
N ASP A 332 16.95 13.16 13.11
CA ASP A 332 18.13 12.95 13.96
C ASP A 332 18.53 14.21 14.71
N GLY A 333 18.49 15.37 14.02
CA GLY A 333 18.70 16.67 14.63
C GLY A 333 17.65 17.01 15.69
N TYR A 334 16.37 16.66 15.44
CA TYR A 334 15.27 16.88 16.39
C TYR A 334 15.49 16.08 17.69
N VAL A 335 15.90 14.81 17.60
CA VAL A 335 16.14 13.94 18.75
C VAL A 335 17.37 14.34 19.55
N ARG A 336 18.44 14.78 18.88
CA ARG A 336 19.68 15.24 19.54
C ARG A 336 19.54 16.59 20.25
N ARG A 337 18.46 17.33 20.02
CA ARG A 337 18.24 18.64 20.64
C ARG A 337 18.09 18.46 22.15
N PRO A 338 18.87 19.17 23.00
CA PRO A 338 18.66 19.13 24.43
C PRO A 338 17.23 19.57 24.73
N LYS A 339 16.46 18.72 25.43
CA LYS A 339 15.11 19.07 25.88
C LYS A 339 15.22 20.36 26.70
N ARG A 340 14.64 21.46 26.22
CA ARG A 340 14.51 22.70 27.00
C ARG A 340 13.76 22.34 28.29
N GLY A 341 14.48 22.39 29.42
CA GLY A 341 13.96 22.38 30.79
C GLY A 341 13.09 21.18 31.17
N LYS A 342 13.66 20.25 31.94
CA LYS A 342 12.94 19.69 33.08
C LYS A 342 13.33 20.50 34.31
#